data_AF-A0A2V7I227-F1
#
_entry.id   AF-A0A2V7I227-F1
#
_cell.length_a   1.000
_cell.length_b   1.000
_cell.length_c   1.000
_cell.angle_alpha   90.00
_cell.angle_beta   90.00
_cell.angle_gamma   90.00
#
_symmetry.space_group_name_H-M   'P 1'
#
loop_
_entity.id
_entity.type
_entity.pdbx_description
1 polymer ?
#
loop_
_entity_poly.entity_id
_entity_poly.type
_entity_poly.pdbx_seq_one_letter_code
_entity_poly.pdbx_strand_id
1 'polypeptide(L)'
;MTFWQLTVPTSPETSDGLTNFLWEHGALGVVEEESPRDPPRLRAFFPHTASSTGLIGAVRVYRASLRSLGFPVSGTEPEITPLLDGDWARAWQQSFPPLEVGERLLIVPPWEARPESAAGGRVQVIIEPGRAFGTGHHASTEGCLALLEEALSSRGVRSLPMLDIGTGTGILAIAAVKLGTPAALAIDVDPDAIAAARLNAERNGCADRITLALQGPETVPAREPFPLVAANLLSHTHLGLAAQYERLVAPGGLLVLGGILADEQQRVTDTLEAVGFESVTCRVMDGWASLLLGLSARS
;
A
#
# COMPACT_ATOMS: atom_id res chain seq x y z
N MET A 1 -2.24 26.78 13.85
CA MET A 1 -3.52 26.53 13.16
C MET A 1 -4.28 25.45 13.94
N THR A 2 -5.50 25.10 13.53
CA THR A 2 -6.37 24.19 14.28
C THR A 2 -6.93 23.18 13.28
N PHE A 3 -6.64 21.90 13.41
CA PHE A 3 -7.22 20.88 12.54
C PHE A 3 -8.55 20.38 13.09
N TRP A 4 -9.29 19.64 12.28
CA TRP A 4 -10.40 18.81 12.75
C TRP A 4 -9.96 17.36 12.77
N GLN A 5 -10.23 16.66 13.87
CA GLN A 5 -10.16 15.20 13.93
C GLN A 5 -11.57 14.65 13.88
N LEU A 6 -11.88 13.82 12.88
CA LEU A 6 -13.13 13.12 12.71
C LEU A 6 -12.91 11.64 13.01
N THR A 7 -13.54 11.13 14.07
CA THR A 7 -13.54 9.72 14.43
C THR A 7 -14.82 9.08 13.89
N VAL A 8 -14.68 8.03 13.08
CA VAL A 8 -15.78 7.34 12.40
C VAL A 8 -15.77 5.85 12.77
N PRO A 9 -16.77 5.34 13.49
CA PRO A 9 -16.90 3.91 13.74
C PRO A 9 -17.08 3.13 12.43
N THR A 10 -16.29 2.07 12.26
CA THR A 10 -16.22 1.26 11.03
C THR A 10 -16.41 -0.23 11.32
N SER A 11 -16.31 -1.05 10.29
CA SER A 11 -16.21 -2.51 10.30
C SER A 11 -15.27 -2.94 9.16
N PRO A 12 -14.77 -4.20 9.16
CA PRO A 12 -13.94 -4.70 8.05
C PRO A 12 -14.59 -4.51 6.67
N GLU A 13 -15.91 -4.66 6.57
CA GLU A 13 -16.67 -4.54 5.32
C GLU A 13 -16.95 -3.08 4.90
N THR A 14 -16.78 -2.12 5.81
CA THR A 14 -17.07 -0.70 5.55
C THR A 14 -15.84 0.19 5.59
N SER A 15 -14.69 -0.32 6.07
CA SER A 15 -13.46 0.45 6.27
C SER A 15 -12.94 1.06 4.97
N ASP A 16 -12.77 0.26 3.91
CA ASP A 16 -12.26 0.76 2.62
C ASP A 16 -13.16 1.85 2.04
N GLY A 17 -14.47 1.60 2.04
CA GLY A 17 -15.47 2.54 1.52
C GLY A 17 -15.50 3.84 2.31
N LEU A 18 -15.37 3.79 3.64
CA LEU A 18 -15.31 4.98 4.49
C LEU A 18 -13.98 5.71 4.34
N THR A 19 -12.88 4.99 4.23
CA THR A 19 -11.54 5.55 4.01
C THR A 19 -11.49 6.32 2.71
N ASN A 20 -11.95 5.72 1.60
CA ASN A 20 -12.01 6.41 0.32
C ASN A 20 -12.91 7.66 0.37
N PHE A 21 -14.09 7.53 0.98
CA PHE A 21 -15.01 8.66 1.17
C PHE A 21 -14.34 9.84 1.91
N LEU A 22 -13.58 9.55 2.99
CA LEU A 22 -12.89 10.57 3.78
C LEU A 22 -11.79 11.27 2.97
N TRP A 23 -11.05 10.52 2.15
CA TRP A 23 -10.05 11.09 1.24
C TRP A 23 -10.69 12.01 0.18
N GLU A 24 -11.79 11.59 -0.45
CA GLU A 24 -12.53 12.40 -1.43
C GLU A 24 -13.05 13.71 -0.83
N HIS A 25 -13.33 13.72 0.47
CA HIS A 25 -13.79 14.91 1.20
C HIS A 25 -12.65 15.78 1.75
N GLY A 26 -11.41 15.51 1.33
CA GLY A 26 -10.24 16.34 1.63
C GLY A 26 -9.57 16.03 2.97
N ALA A 27 -9.64 14.78 3.43
CA ALA A 27 -8.81 14.35 4.53
C ALA A 27 -7.32 14.56 4.15
N LEU A 28 -6.56 15.11 5.08
CA LEU A 28 -5.10 15.18 5.00
C LEU A 28 -4.48 13.83 5.38
N GLY A 29 -5.28 12.97 6.00
CA GLY A 29 -4.84 11.78 6.65
C GLY A 29 -5.99 10.95 7.21
N VAL A 30 -5.94 9.63 7.02
CA VAL A 30 -6.90 8.67 7.58
C VAL A 30 -6.11 7.52 8.18
N VAL A 31 -6.43 7.16 9.42
CA VAL A 31 -5.80 6.07 10.17
C VAL A 31 -6.90 5.14 10.65
N GLU A 32 -6.75 3.85 10.42
CA GLU A 32 -7.58 2.83 11.03
C GLU A 32 -7.01 2.44 12.40
N GLU A 33 -7.87 2.44 13.41
CA GLU A 33 -7.52 2.07 14.78
C GLU A 33 -8.31 0.83 15.17
N GLU A 34 -7.58 -0.28 15.30
CA GLU A 34 -8.10 -1.55 15.81
C GLU A 34 -7.62 -1.78 17.24
N SER A 35 -8.52 -2.23 18.11
CA SER A 35 -8.25 -2.54 19.50
C SER A 35 -8.97 -3.83 19.88
N PRO A 36 -8.34 -4.78 20.60
CA PRO A 36 -9.03 -5.97 21.09
C PRO A 36 -10.20 -5.66 22.04
N ARG A 37 -10.28 -4.42 22.56
CA ARG A 37 -11.28 -4.00 23.54
C ARG A 37 -12.32 -3.04 22.98
N ASP A 38 -12.04 -2.38 21.86
CA ASP A 38 -12.91 -1.36 21.28
C ASP A 38 -13.28 -1.71 19.84
N PRO A 39 -14.50 -1.37 19.39
CA PRO A 39 -14.87 -1.53 17.99
C PRO A 39 -13.95 -0.71 17.07
N PRO A 40 -13.66 -1.20 15.85
CA PRO A 40 -12.75 -0.54 14.94
C PRO A 40 -13.28 0.84 14.53
N ARG A 41 -12.36 1.77 14.36
CA ARG A 41 -12.68 3.17 14.04
C ARG A 41 -11.65 3.77 13.11
N LEU A 42 -12.10 4.64 12.23
CA LEU A 42 -11.23 5.50 11.42
C LEU A 42 -11.04 6.84 12.14
N ARG A 43 -9.81 7.35 12.17
CA ARG A 43 -9.48 8.71 12.57
C ARG A 43 -9.00 9.45 11.33
N ALA A 44 -9.81 10.39 10.86
CA ALA A 44 -9.49 11.24 9.74
C ALA A 44 -9.20 12.67 10.20
N PHE A 45 -8.32 13.34 9.49
CA PHE A 45 -7.88 14.68 9.84
C PHE A 45 -8.10 15.66 8.70
N PHE A 46 -8.63 16.85 9.01
CA PHE A 46 -9.01 17.86 8.02
C PHE A 46 -8.44 19.24 8.38
N PRO A 47 -8.15 20.09 7.39
CA PRO A 47 -7.71 21.46 7.65
C PRO A 47 -8.82 22.26 8.38
N HIS A 48 -8.44 23.29 9.15
CA HIS A 48 -9.42 24.14 9.86
C HIS A 48 -10.50 24.72 8.95
N THR A 49 -10.12 24.97 7.69
CA THR A 49 -10.97 25.57 6.66
C THR A 49 -12.12 24.66 6.25
N ALA A 50 -12.05 23.36 6.56
CA ALA A 50 -13.15 22.43 6.32
C ALA A 50 -14.31 22.68 7.29
N SER A 51 -15.54 22.58 6.79
CA SER A 51 -16.74 22.72 7.62
C SER A 51 -16.93 21.48 8.48
N SER A 52 -16.76 21.60 9.80
CA SER A 52 -16.95 20.48 10.73
C SER A 52 -18.37 19.93 10.73
N THR A 53 -19.38 20.80 10.66
CA THR A 53 -20.80 20.41 10.54
C THR A 53 -21.11 19.79 9.18
N GLY A 54 -20.49 20.27 8.10
CA GLY A 54 -20.60 19.67 6.78
C GLY A 54 -20.01 18.26 6.74
N LEU A 55 -18.79 18.09 7.24
CA LEU A 55 -18.08 16.80 7.25
C LEU A 55 -18.84 15.73 8.05
N ILE A 56 -19.24 16.05 9.28
CA ILE A 56 -19.97 15.08 10.12
C ILE A 56 -21.33 14.74 9.51
N GLY A 57 -22.00 15.70 8.86
CA GLY A 57 -23.24 15.46 8.12
C GLY A 57 -23.04 14.54 6.93
N ALA A 58 -21.99 14.78 6.13
CA ALA A 58 -21.66 13.97 4.97
C ALA A 58 -21.35 12.51 5.35
N VAL A 59 -20.54 12.30 6.39
CA VAL A 59 -20.25 10.94 6.91
C VAL A 59 -21.52 10.25 7.41
N ARG A 60 -22.41 10.95 8.11
CA ARG A 60 -23.69 10.36 8.57
C ARG A 60 -24.55 9.90 7.39
N VAL A 61 -24.66 10.70 6.34
CA VAL A 61 -25.41 10.35 5.13
C VAL A 61 -24.80 9.14 4.43
N TYR A 62 -23.48 9.10 4.31
CA TYR A 62 -22.78 8.00 3.68
C TYR A 62 -22.95 6.69 4.48
N ARG A 63 -22.78 6.74 5.82
CA ARG A 63 -23.03 5.59 6.71
C ARG A 63 -24.48 5.10 6.64
N ALA A 64 -25.45 6.01 6.56
CA ALA A 64 -26.85 5.62 6.36
C ALA A 64 -27.08 4.92 5.01
N SER A 65 -26.37 5.36 3.97
CA SER A 65 -26.40 4.72 2.65
C SER A 65 -25.82 3.32 2.68
N LEU A 66 -24.65 3.13 3.31
CA LEU A 66 -24.05 1.79 3.52
C LEU A 66 -25.01 0.86 4.27
N ARG A 67 -25.65 1.36 5.34
CA ARG A 67 -26.67 0.59 6.07
C ARG A 67 -27.85 0.20 5.19
N SER A 68 -28.33 1.10 4.33
CA SER A 68 -29.44 0.81 3.42
C SER A 68 -29.11 -0.24 2.35
N LEU A 69 -27.83 -0.37 2.02
CA LEU A 69 -27.28 -1.38 1.11
C LEU A 69 -26.99 -2.72 1.82
N GLY A 70 -27.24 -2.82 3.13
CA GLY A 70 -27.08 -4.05 3.90
C GLY A 70 -25.70 -4.22 4.54
N PHE A 71 -24.82 -3.22 4.46
CA PHE A 71 -23.52 -3.29 5.13
C PHE A 71 -23.66 -3.10 6.66
N PRO A 72 -22.83 -3.79 7.47
CA PRO A 72 -22.83 -3.64 8.92
C PRO A 72 -22.28 -2.26 9.31
N VAL A 73 -23.15 -1.39 9.84
CA VAL A 73 -22.77 -0.04 10.29
C VAL A 73 -23.08 0.11 11.77
N SER A 74 -22.04 0.33 12.58
CA SER A 74 -22.14 0.55 14.02
C SER A 74 -23.19 1.61 14.40
N GLY A 75 -23.90 1.38 15.51
CA GLY A 75 -24.84 2.35 16.08
C GLY A 75 -24.16 3.57 16.71
N THR A 76 -22.85 3.50 16.96
CA THR A 76 -22.07 4.63 17.45
C THR A 76 -22.03 5.74 16.39
N GLU A 77 -22.22 6.98 16.82
CA GLU A 77 -22.17 8.17 15.97
C GLU A 77 -20.72 8.58 15.69
N PRO A 78 -20.42 9.15 14.50
CA PRO A 78 -19.14 9.78 14.27
C PRO A 78 -19.00 11.04 15.13
N GLU A 79 -17.77 11.35 15.54
CA GLU A 79 -17.46 12.49 16.40
C GLU A 79 -16.39 13.36 15.75
N ILE A 80 -16.56 14.68 15.80
CA ILE A 80 -15.58 15.64 15.28
C ILE A 80 -15.11 16.58 16.39
N THR A 81 -13.81 16.69 16.57
CA THR A 81 -13.20 17.53 17.60
C THR A 81 -12.14 18.45 16.99
N PRO A 82 -12.01 19.70 17.49
CA PRO A 82 -10.91 20.56 17.10
C PRO A 82 -9.60 20.04 17.73
N LEU A 83 -8.53 20.07 16.96
CA LEU A 83 -7.20 19.63 17.38
C LEU A 83 -6.22 20.77 17.14
N LEU A 84 -5.48 21.19 18.16
CA LEU A 84 -4.44 22.22 17.99
C LEU A 84 -3.33 21.68 17.07
N ASP A 85 -2.72 22.52 16.23
CA ASP A 85 -1.66 22.08 15.29
C ASP A 85 -0.59 21.18 15.92
N GLY A 86 -0.13 21.51 17.14
CA GLY A 86 0.89 20.74 17.83
C GLY A 86 0.40 19.37 18.28
N ASP A 87 -0.87 19.27 18.69
CA ASP A 87 -1.50 18.01 19.09
C ASP A 87 -1.90 17.18 17.87
N TRP A 88 -2.28 17.83 16.77
CA TRP A 88 -2.50 17.18 15.48
C TRP A 88 -1.23 16.57 14.93
N ALA A 89 -0.16 17.36 14.82
CA ALA A 89 1.10 16.85 14.32
C ALA A 89 1.60 15.70 15.20
N ARG A 90 1.50 15.80 16.54
CA ARG A 90 1.88 14.71 17.44
C ARG A 90 0.99 13.48 17.32
N ALA A 91 -0.33 13.64 17.32
CA ALA A 91 -1.26 12.51 17.21
C ALA A 91 -1.12 11.81 15.86
N TRP A 92 -0.96 12.58 14.78
CA TRP A 92 -0.64 12.07 13.45
C TRP A 92 0.67 11.29 13.45
N GLN A 93 1.75 11.87 14.00
CA GLN A 93 3.06 11.21 14.07
C GLN A 93 3.04 9.93 14.90
N GLN A 94 2.31 9.91 16.01
CA GLN A 94 2.15 8.74 16.89
C GLN A 94 1.38 7.59 16.23
N SER A 95 0.57 7.87 15.22
CA SER A 95 -0.17 6.86 14.47
C SER A 95 0.68 6.09 13.44
N PHE A 96 1.92 6.51 13.18
CA PHE A 96 2.83 5.82 12.26
C PHE A 96 4.13 5.42 12.97
N PRO A 97 4.10 4.42 13.88
CA PRO A 97 5.32 3.92 14.49
C PRO A 97 6.22 3.23 13.44
N PRO A 98 7.53 3.06 13.73
CA PRO A 98 8.37 2.18 12.94
C PRO A 98 7.77 0.78 12.83
N LEU A 99 7.71 0.24 11.61
CA LEU A 99 7.22 -1.10 11.31
C LEU A 99 8.37 -1.99 10.86
N GLU A 100 8.65 -3.04 11.62
CA GLU A 100 9.59 -4.08 11.22
C GLU A 100 8.90 -5.06 10.28
N VAL A 101 9.43 -5.20 9.06
CA VAL A 101 8.89 -6.14 8.07
C VAL A 101 9.97 -7.16 7.74
N GLY A 102 9.60 -8.44 7.76
CA GLY A 102 10.54 -9.54 7.54
C GLY A 102 11.76 -9.47 8.47
N GLU A 103 12.92 -9.89 7.96
CA GLU A 103 14.17 -9.89 8.74
C GLU A 103 14.98 -8.62 8.51
N ARG A 104 14.86 -8.01 7.32
CA ARG A 104 15.78 -6.97 6.86
C ARG A 104 15.16 -5.59 6.72
N LEU A 105 13.84 -5.45 6.66
CA LEU A 105 13.21 -4.15 6.40
C LEU A 105 12.74 -3.48 7.70
N LEU A 106 12.84 -2.16 7.71
CA LEU A 106 12.28 -1.28 8.74
C LEU A 106 11.61 -0.09 8.03
N ILE A 107 10.28 -0.05 8.00
CA ILE A 107 9.51 1.05 7.41
C ILE A 107 9.33 2.12 8.46
N VAL A 108 9.71 3.36 8.15
CA VAL A 108 9.63 4.47 9.11
C VAL A 108 9.08 5.71 8.45
N PRO A 109 8.33 6.54 9.19
CA PRO A 109 8.10 7.90 8.75
C PRO A 109 9.36 8.76 8.91
N PRO A 110 9.43 9.92 8.23
CA PRO A 110 10.61 10.78 8.23
C PRO A 110 11.05 11.28 9.62
N TRP A 111 10.11 11.46 10.54
CA TRP A 111 10.40 11.90 11.91
C TRP A 111 10.97 10.80 12.81
N GLU A 112 10.85 9.53 12.42
CA GLU A 112 11.44 8.38 13.12
C GLU A 112 12.70 7.85 12.43
N ALA A 113 13.10 8.42 11.29
CA ALA A 113 14.29 7.99 10.56
C ALA A 113 15.55 8.19 11.42
N ARG A 114 16.38 7.14 11.49
CA ARG A 114 17.60 7.12 12.32
C ARG A 114 18.84 6.93 11.46
N PRO A 115 20.04 7.31 11.93
CA PRO A 115 21.28 6.90 11.29
C PRO A 115 21.36 5.37 11.17
N GLU A 116 22.00 4.84 10.11
CA GLU A 116 22.11 3.38 9.88
C GLU A 116 22.69 2.62 11.08
N SER A 117 23.65 3.22 11.79
CA SER A 117 24.25 2.65 13.00
C SER A 117 23.25 2.43 14.15
N ALA A 118 22.10 3.10 14.11
CA ALA A 118 21.03 3.01 15.10
C ALA A 118 19.80 2.23 14.59
N ALA A 119 19.85 1.66 13.38
CA ALA A 119 18.75 0.93 12.75
C ALA A 119 18.77 -0.59 13.04
N GLY A 120 19.59 -1.05 13.99
CA GLY A 120 19.64 -2.46 14.38
C GLY A 120 20.12 -3.41 13.26
N GLY A 121 20.76 -2.90 12.21
CA GLY A 121 21.17 -3.67 11.04
C GLY A 121 20.08 -3.87 9.98
N ARG A 122 18.85 -3.36 10.22
CA ARG A 122 17.76 -3.36 9.22
C ARG A 122 17.94 -2.22 8.21
N VAL A 123 17.53 -2.48 6.99
CA VAL A 123 17.41 -1.52 5.89
C VAL A 123 16.17 -0.66 6.13
N GLN A 124 16.40 0.61 6.44
CA GLN A 124 15.30 1.56 6.61
C GLN A 124 14.67 1.93 5.28
N VAL A 125 13.35 1.99 5.19
CA VAL A 125 12.60 2.56 4.07
C VAL A 125 11.77 3.72 4.61
N ILE A 126 12.12 4.94 4.22
CA ILE A 126 11.52 6.15 4.77
C ILE A 126 10.33 6.54 3.90
N ILE A 127 9.11 6.49 4.43
CA ILE A 127 7.88 6.82 3.70
C ILE A 127 7.16 7.93 4.42
N GLU A 128 6.95 9.07 3.76
CA GLU A 128 6.06 10.12 4.28
C GLU A 128 4.60 9.61 4.22
N PRO A 129 3.89 9.49 5.36
CA PRO A 129 2.47 9.17 5.35
C PRO A 129 1.68 10.30 4.69
N GLY A 130 0.81 9.98 3.75
CA GLY A 130 0.09 11.01 2.99
C GLY A 130 -1.05 10.44 2.14
N ARG A 131 -1.45 11.23 1.13
CA ARG A 131 -2.62 10.96 0.26
C ARG A 131 -2.45 9.78 -0.69
N ALA A 132 -1.21 9.40 -1.02
CA ALA A 132 -0.95 8.26 -1.89
C ALA A 132 -1.01 6.95 -1.09
N PHE A 133 -1.63 5.92 -1.66
CA PHE A 133 -1.70 4.58 -1.06
C PHE A 133 -0.29 3.98 -0.90
N GLY A 134 -0.08 3.20 0.18
CA GLY A 134 1.20 2.53 0.45
C GLY A 134 2.05 3.16 1.57
N THR A 135 1.44 3.51 2.71
CA THR A 135 2.18 4.01 3.90
C THR A 135 2.99 2.91 4.63
N GLY A 136 2.91 1.66 4.17
CA GLY A 136 3.55 0.50 4.79
C GLY A 136 2.72 -0.19 5.88
N HIS A 137 1.79 0.53 6.51
CA HIS A 137 1.04 0.07 7.69
C HIS A 137 -0.22 -0.75 7.37
N HIS A 138 -0.57 -0.86 6.09
CA HIS A 138 -1.68 -1.70 5.65
C HIS A 138 -1.18 -3.14 5.48
N ALA A 139 -1.95 -4.13 5.97
CA ALA A 139 -1.56 -5.54 5.97
C ALA A 139 -1.16 -6.05 4.58
N SER A 140 -1.80 -5.56 3.51
CA SER A 140 -1.40 -5.90 2.14
C SER A 140 0.00 -5.40 1.76
N THR A 141 0.39 -4.21 2.24
CA THR A 141 1.72 -3.64 1.95
C THR A 141 2.79 -4.38 2.72
N GLU A 142 2.54 -4.70 4.00
CA GLU A 142 3.44 -5.51 4.82
C GLU A 142 3.65 -6.90 4.19
N GLY A 143 2.58 -7.55 3.76
CA GLY A 143 2.62 -8.84 3.06
C GLY A 143 3.47 -8.78 1.78
N CYS A 144 3.24 -7.78 0.92
CA CYS A 144 4.06 -7.57 -0.28
C CYS A 144 5.54 -7.33 0.05
N LEU A 145 5.85 -6.47 1.00
CA LEU A 145 7.24 -6.17 1.39
C LEU A 145 7.97 -7.41 1.90
N ALA A 146 7.29 -8.24 2.69
CA ALA A 146 7.88 -9.43 3.25
C ALA A 146 8.08 -10.54 2.18
N LEU A 147 7.20 -10.65 1.19
CA LEU A 147 7.39 -11.52 0.02
C LEU A 147 8.43 -10.98 -0.96
N LEU A 148 8.53 -9.67 -1.10
CA LEU A 148 9.56 -9.01 -1.89
C LEU A 148 10.96 -9.29 -1.31
N GLU A 149 11.10 -9.24 0.01
CA GLU A 149 12.33 -9.64 0.70
C GLU A 149 12.67 -11.12 0.46
N GLU A 150 11.68 -12.01 0.51
CA GLU A 150 11.83 -13.43 0.21
C GLU A 150 12.29 -13.66 -1.24
N ALA A 151 11.61 -13.02 -2.20
CA ALA A 151 11.93 -13.09 -3.62
C ALA A 151 13.38 -12.65 -3.90
N LEU A 152 13.81 -11.53 -3.31
CA LEU A 152 15.17 -10.99 -3.47
C LEU A 152 16.24 -11.78 -2.69
N SER A 153 15.83 -12.64 -1.75
CA SER A 153 16.74 -13.55 -1.05
C SER A 153 16.96 -14.85 -1.82
N SER A 154 16.03 -15.21 -2.72
CA SER A 154 16.19 -16.33 -3.64
C SER A 154 17.32 -16.04 -4.65
N ARG A 155 18.20 -17.03 -4.89
CA ARG A 155 19.41 -16.85 -5.70
C ARG A 155 19.03 -16.59 -7.17
N GLY A 156 19.23 -15.35 -7.66
CA GLY A 156 19.19 -15.02 -9.09
C GLY A 156 18.48 -13.70 -9.42
N VAL A 157 17.54 -13.25 -8.58
CA VAL A 157 16.68 -12.09 -8.91
C VAL A 157 17.20 -10.78 -8.30
N ARG A 158 17.95 -10.85 -7.20
CA ARG A 158 18.45 -9.67 -6.46
C ARG A 158 19.23 -8.66 -7.29
N SER A 159 20.00 -9.13 -8.26
CA SER A 159 20.87 -8.28 -9.09
C SER A 159 20.22 -7.88 -10.41
N LEU A 160 18.90 -7.98 -10.52
CA LEU A 160 18.15 -7.73 -11.74
C LEU A 160 17.11 -6.63 -11.54
N PRO A 161 16.75 -5.88 -12.61
CA PRO A 161 15.76 -4.81 -12.51
C PRO A 161 14.37 -5.35 -12.18
N MET A 162 13.53 -4.51 -11.58
CA MET A 162 12.14 -4.84 -11.30
C MET A 162 11.15 -3.86 -11.92
N LEU A 163 9.90 -4.28 -12.00
CA LEU A 163 8.74 -3.44 -12.31
C LEU A 163 7.81 -3.39 -11.09
N ASP A 164 7.37 -2.20 -10.71
CA ASP A 164 6.36 -1.94 -9.68
C ASP A 164 5.12 -1.32 -10.33
N ILE A 165 4.00 -2.03 -10.32
CA ILE A 165 2.75 -1.65 -10.99
C ILE A 165 1.75 -1.13 -9.96
N GLY A 166 1.33 0.13 -10.13
CA GLY A 166 0.53 0.83 -9.12
C GLY A 166 1.41 1.21 -7.93
N THR A 167 2.52 1.90 -8.21
CA THR A 167 3.60 2.13 -7.24
C THR A 167 3.15 2.96 -6.02
N GLY A 168 2.10 3.78 -6.14
CA GLY A 168 1.59 4.58 -5.03
C GLY A 168 2.68 5.48 -4.43
N THR A 169 2.98 5.29 -3.14
CA THR A 169 4.09 5.98 -2.45
C THR A 169 5.50 5.61 -2.93
N GLY A 170 5.65 4.62 -3.80
CA GLY A 170 6.94 4.08 -4.24
C GLY A 170 7.54 3.03 -3.30
N ILE A 171 6.82 2.60 -2.27
CA ILE A 171 7.38 1.81 -1.17
C ILE A 171 8.01 0.48 -1.61
N LEU A 172 7.39 -0.26 -2.54
CA LEU A 172 7.92 -1.55 -3.01
C LEU A 172 9.16 -1.35 -3.88
N ALA A 173 9.13 -0.41 -4.83
CA ALA A 173 10.29 -0.05 -5.64
C ALA A 173 11.48 0.42 -4.79
N ILE A 174 11.25 1.28 -3.79
CA ILE A 174 12.28 1.75 -2.87
C ILE A 174 12.84 0.59 -2.05
N ALA A 175 11.98 -0.25 -1.46
CA ALA A 175 12.41 -1.39 -0.66
C ALA A 175 13.32 -2.33 -1.46
N ALA A 176 12.94 -2.69 -2.69
CA ALA A 176 13.76 -3.55 -3.54
C ALA A 176 15.11 -2.94 -3.89
N VAL A 177 15.14 -1.67 -4.28
CA VAL A 177 16.38 -0.95 -4.62
C VAL A 177 17.33 -0.86 -3.42
N LYS A 178 16.79 -0.73 -2.20
CA LYS A 178 17.60 -0.77 -0.97
C LYS A 178 18.01 -2.19 -0.55
N LEU A 179 17.23 -3.21 -0.92
CA LEU A 179 17.57 -4.61 -0.68
C LEU A 179 18.61 -5.17 -1.67
N GLY A 180 18.76 -4.55 -2.84
CA GLY A 180 19.89 -4.80 -3.75
C GLY A 180 19.57 -4.75 -5.24
N THR A 181 18.31 -4.56 -5.63
CA THR A 181 17.92 -4.41 -7.04
C THR A 181 18.64 -3.20 -7.66
N PRO A 182 19.30 -3.33 -8.83
CA PRO A 182 20.07 -2.25 -9.44
C PRO A 182 19.20 -1.07 -9.86
N ALA A 183 17.98 -1.33 -10.34
CA ALA A 183 17.02 -0.32 -10.77
C ALA A 183 15.58 -0.83 -10.72
N ALA A 184 14.62 0.08 -10.57
CA ALA A 184 13.20 -0.23 -10.67
C ALA A 184 12.52 0.70 -11.69
N LEU A 185 11.63 0.16 -12.51
CA LEU A 185 10.59 0.93 -13.20
C LEU A 185 9.35 0.92 -12.32
N ALA A 186 8.91 2.08 -11.88
CA ALA A 186 7.74 2.25 -11.03
C ALA A 186 6.68 3.05 -11.79
N ILE A 187 5.53 2.42 -12.02
CA ILE A 187 4.45 2.99 -12.84
C ILE A 187 3.19 3.19 -12.02
N ASP A 188 2.47 4.26 -12.35
CA ASP A 188 1.14 4.54 -11.83
C ASP A 188 0.32 5.31 -12.86
N VAL A 189 -0.99 5.20 -12.80
CA VAL A 189 -1.91 5.99 -13.64
C VAL A 189 -2.31 7.31 -12.95
N ASP A 190 -2.03 7.44 -11.65
CA ASP A 190 -2.30 8.64 -10.87
C ASP A 190 -1.06 9.57 -10.81
N PRO A 191 -1.15 10.83 -11.30
CA PRO A 191 -0.05 11.80 -11.17
C PRO A 191 0.31 12.13 -9.71
N ASP A 192 -0.64 12.06 -8.77
CA ASP A 192 -0.38 12.32 -7.34
C ASP A 192 0.49 11.19 -6.73
N ALA A 193 0.26 9.94 -7.14
CA ALA A 193 1.11 8.80 -6.77
C ALA A 193 2.54 8.98 -7.29
N ILE A 194 2.71 9.33 -8.57
CA ILE A 194 4.03 9.60 -9.15
C ILE A 194 4.76 10.73 -8.42
N ALA A 195 4.05 11.79 -8.02
CA ALA A 195 4.63 12.88 -7.24
C ALA A 195 5.07 12.40 -5.85
N ALA A 196 4.26 11.60 -5.16
CA ALA A 196 4.60 11.03 -3.85
C ALA A 196 5.79 10.08 -3.93
N ALA A 197 5.79 9.15 -4.90
CA ALA A 197 6.89 8.22 -5.14
C ALA A 197 8.21 8.93 -5.41
N ARG A 198 8.20 10.05 -6.16
CA ARG A 198 9.39 10.86 -6.41
C ARG A 198 10.00 11.41 -5.12
N LEU A 199 9.17 12.04 -4.29
CA LEU A 199 9.62 12.62 -3.02
C LEU A 199 10.16 11.54 -2.07
N ASN A 200 9.50 10.37 -2.01
CA ASN A 200 9.97 9.26 -1.18
C ASN A 200 11.26 8.64 -1.74
N ALA A 201 11.41 8.52 -3.05
CA ALA A 201 12.65 8.02 -3.68
C ALA A 201 13.83 8.95 -3.40
N GLU A 202 13.62 10.27 -3.47
CA GLU A 202 14.62 11.28 -3.10
C GLU A 202 15.04 11.16 -1.63
N ARG A 203 14.07 11.05 -0.71
CA ARG A 203 14.32 10.87 0.74
C ARG A 203 15.12 9.62 1.05
N ASN A 204 14.97 8.57 0.24
CA ASN A 204 15.70 7.32 0.39
C ASN A 204 17.03 7.28 -0.38
N GLY A 205 17.40 8.34 -1.10
CA GLY A 205 18.60 8.35 -1.94
C GLY A 205 18.54 7.32 -3.07
N CYS A 206 17.35 7.10 -3.64
CA CYS A 206 17.09 6.09 -4.68
C CYS A 206 16.54 6.70 -5.99
N ALA A 207 16.40 8.02 -6.07
CA ALA A 207 15.80 8.70 -7.24
C ALA A 207 16.57 8.49 -8.55
N ASP A 208 17.87 8.20 -8.49
CA ASP A 208 18.72 7.85 -9.63
C ASP A 208 18.54 6.41 -10.13
N ARG A 209 17.98 5.53 -9.29
CA ARG A 209 17.77 4.10 -9.57
C ARG A 209 16.30 3.74 -9.80
N ILE A 210 15.36 4.66 -9.54
CA ILE A 210 13.93 4.44 -9.73
C ILE A 210 13.44 5.34 -10.86
N THR A 211 13.08 4.72 -11.98
CA THR A 211 12.40 5.41 -13.08
C THR A 211 10.92 5.45 -12.81
N LEU A 212 10.36 6.66 -12.68
CA LEU A 212 8.94 6.87 -12.45
C LEU A 212 8.24 7.23 -13.77
N ALA A 213 7.14 6.54 -14.09
CA ALA A 213 6.37 6.82 -15.30
C ALA A 213 4.86 6.86 -15.02
N LEU A 214 4.21 7.94 -15.45
CA LEU A 214 2.76 8.09 -15.43
C LEU A 214 2.14 7.29 -16.58
N GLN A 215 1.87 6.01 -16.35
CA GLN A 215 1.36 5.08 -17.35
C GLN A 215 0.78 3.80 -16.72
N GLY A 216 -0.04 3.08 -17.48
CA GLY A 216 -0.50 1.74 -17.12
C GLY A 216 0.39 0.62 -17.65
N PRO A 217 0.21 -0.63 -17.18
CA PRO A 217 1.01 -1.78 -17.60
C PRO A 217 0.88 -2.11 -19.10
N GLU A 218 -0.22 -1.71 -19.75
CA GLU A 218 -0.47 -1.90 -21.18
C GLU A 218 0.51 -1.15 -22.10
N THR A 219 1.10 -0.04 -21.63
CA THR A 219 2.05 0.75 -22.42
C THR A 219 3.50 0.31 -22.20
N VAL A 220 3.77 -0.50 -21.19
CA VAL A 220 5.11 -1.04 -20.91
C VAL A 220 5.50 -2.01 -22.02
N PRO A 221 6.60 -1.77 -22.76
CA PRO A 221 6.99 -2.60 -23.89
C PRO A 221 7.24 -4.07 -23.51
N ALA A 222 6.58 -4.99 -24.20
CA ALA A 222 6.69 -6.44 -23.97
C ALA A 222 8.06 -7.05 -24.28
N ARG A 223 8.92 -6.30 -24.99
CA ARG A 223 10.23 -6.77 -25.42
C ARG A 223 11.26 -6.77 -24.29
N GLU A 224 10.92 -6.16 -23.15
CA GLU A 224 11.76 -6.03 -21.97
C GLU A 224 11.01 -6.59 -20.75
N PRO A 225 10.77 -7.91 -20.67
CA PRO A 225 10.13 -8.49 -19.51
C PRO A 225 11.06 -8.43 -18.29
N PHE A 226 10.45 -8.30 -17.12
CA PHE A 226 11.13 -8.12 -15.85
C PHE A 226 11.24 -9.44 -15.10
N PRO A 227 12.41 -9.75 -14.53
CA PRO A 227 12.60 -10.93 -13.69
C PRO A 227 11.91 -10.82 -12.32
N LEU A 228 11.50 -9.60 -11.93
CA LEU A 228 10.67 -9.35 -10.77
C LEU A 228 9.61 -8.30 -11.11
N VAL A 229 8.35 -8.65 -10.88
CA VAL A 229 7.23 -7.72 -10.96
C VAL A 229 6.54 -7.70 -9.59
N ALA A 230 6.20 -6.51 -9.11
CA ALA A 230 5.40 -6.33 -7.91
C ALA A 230 4.14 -5.52 -8.25
N ALA A 231 3.02 -5.86 -7.63
CA ALA A 231 1.76 -5.13 -7.76
C ALA A 231 0.90 -5.30 -6.50
N ASN A 232 0.66 -4.23 -5.76
CA ASN A 232 -0.28 -4.22 -4.64
C ASN A 232 -1.59 -3.54 -5.10
N LEU A 233 -2.50 -4.33 -5.66
CA LEU A 233 -3.71 -3.86 -6.33
C LEU A 233 -4.92 -4.67 -5.86
N LEU A 234 -6.12 -4.18 -6.14
CA LEU A 234 -7.34 -4.91 -5.80
C LEU A 234 -7.48 -6.20 -6.64
N SER A 235 -8.13 -7.23 -6.09
CA SER A 235 -8.31 -8.53 -6.73
C SER A 235 -8.85 -8.43 -8.16
N HIS A 236 -9.87 -7.61 -8.41
CA HIS A 236 -10.45 -7.44 -9.74
C HIS A 236 -9.47 -6.88 -10.76
N THR A 237 -8.53 -6.03 -10.33
CA THR A 237 -7.46 -5.49 -11.17
C THR A 237 -6.48 -6.59 -11.54
N HIS A 238 -6.09 -7.45 -10.59
CA HIS A 238 -5.24 -8.60 -10.89
C HIS A 238 -5.86 -9.54 -11.93
N LEU A 239 -7.16 -9.83 -11.80
CA LEU A 239 -7.89 -10.65 -12.77
C LEU A 239 -7.85 -10.02 -14.19
N GLY A 240 -7.99 -8.70 -14.27
CA GLY A 240 -7.91 -7.96 -15.54
C GLY A 240 -6.50 -7.85 -16.12
N LEU A 241 -5.46 -8.07 -15.31
CA LEU A 241 -4.04 -7.95 -15.68
C LEU A 241 -3.35 -9.30 -15.92
N ALA A 242 -4.04 -10.43 -15.82
CA ALA A 242 -3.44 -11.76 -15.92
C ALA A 242 -2.55 -11.95 -17.17
N ALA A 243 -3.06 -11.59 -18.36
CA ALA A 243 -2.31 -11.68 -19.61
C ALA A 243 -1.14 -10.67 -19.68
N GLN A 244 -1.29 -9.51 -19.06
CA GLN A 244 -0.24 -8.50 -18.96
C GLN A 244 0.89 -8.98 -18.04
N TYR A 245 0.57 -9.68 -16.94
CA TYR A 245 1.58 -10.28 -16.08
C TYR A 245 2.40 -11.35 -16.82
N GLU A 246 1.75 -12.28 -17.56
CA GLU A 246 2.46 -13.29 -18.36
C GLU A 246 3.44 -12.64 -19.36
N ARG A 247 3.04 -11.51 -19.94
CA ARG A 247 3.85 -10.74 -20.89
C ARG A 247 4.99 -9.96 -20.24
N LEU A 248 4.78 -9.45 -19.02
CA LEU A 248 5.70 -8.55 -18.33
C LEU A 248 6.68 -9.28 -17.43
N VAL A 249 6.36 -10.49 -16.98
CA VAL A 249 7.27 -11.31 -16.18
C VAL A 249 8.15 -12.13 -17.11
N ALA A 250 9.46 -12.10 -16.90
CA ALA A 250 10.40 -12.91 -17.68
C ALA A 250 10.18 -14.41 -17.41
N PRO A 251 10.44 -15.32 -18.36
CA PRO A 251 10.45 -16.75 -18.08
C PRO A 251 11.38 -17.09 -16.91
N GLY A 252 10.89 -17.81 -15.90
CA GLY A 252 11.60 -18.08 -14.65
C GLY A 252 11.64 -16.89 -13.67
N GLY A 253 10.95 -15.78 -13.98
CA GLY A 253 10.80 -14.61 -13.14
C GLY A 253 9.72 -14.76 -12.08
N LEU A 254 9.67 -13.80 -11.17
CA LEU A 254 8.78 -13.77 -10.01
C LEU A 254 7.77 -12.63 -10.08
N LEU A 255 6.59 -12.89 -9.55
CA LEU A 255 5.49 -11.94 -9.40
C LEU A 255 5.05 -11.86 -7.94
N VAL A 256 5.16 -10.68 -7.32
CA VAL A 256 4.69 -10.40 -5.97
C VAL A 256 3.38 -9.62 -6.07
N LEU A 257 2.30 -10.18 -5.51
CA LEU A 257 0.99 -9.56 -5.47
C LEU A 257 0.53 -9.32 -4.04
N GLY A 258 -0.28 -8.29 -3.84
CA GLY A 258 -1.03 -8.04 -2.62
C GLY A 258 -2.22 -7.13 -2.92
N GLY A 259 -3.00 -6.78 -1.90
CA GLY A 259 -4.27 -6.06 -2.07
C GLY A 259 -5.42 -7.00 -2.44
N ILE A 260 -5.21 -8.29 -2.17
CA ILE A 260 -6.16 -9.37 -2.42
C ILE A 260 -6.88 -9.66 -1.12
N LEU A 261 -8.20 -9.72 -1.12
CA LEU A 261 -8.95 -10.19 0.05
C LEU A 261 -8.71 -11.70 0.23
N ALA A 262 -8.59 -12.15 1.49
CA ALA A 262 -8.25 -13.54 1.79
C ALA A 262 -9.24 -14.55 1.18
N ASP A 263 -10.52 -14.20 1.05
CA ASP A 263 -11.57 -15.02 0.43
C ASP A 263 -11.53 -14.99 -1.11
N GLU A 264 -10.93 -13.97 -1.72
CA GLU A 264 -10.72 -13.86 -3.16
C GLU A 264 -9.38 -14.47 -3.64
N GLN A 265 -8.48 -14.82 -2.70
CA GLN A 265 -7.14 -15.32 -2.98
C GLN A 265 -7.11 -16.48 -3.97
N GLN A 266 -7.93 -17.51 -3.75
CA GLN A 266 -7.93 -18.70 -4.60
C GLN A 266 -8.31 -18.35 -6.04
N ARG A 267 -9.28 -17.45 -6.22
CA ARG A 267 -9.72 -17.00 -7.55
C ARG A 267 -8.61 -16.29 -8.32
N VAL A 268 -7.82 -15.47 -7.63
CA VAL A 268 -6.66 -14.79 -8.24
C VAL A 268 -5.59 -15.81 -8.62
N THR A 269 -5.27 -16.75 -7.72
CA THR A 269 -4.31 -17.83 -8.00
C THR A 269 -4.71 -18.67 -9.20
N ASP A 270 -5.93 -19.21 -9.23
CA ASP A 270 -6.42 -20.05 -10.34
C ASP A 270 -6.34 -19.33 -11.69
N THR A 271 -6.64 -18.02 -11.70
CA THR A 271 -6.61 -17.20 -12.92
C THR A 271 -5.17 -17.03 -13.43
N LEU A 272 -4.20 -16.86 -12.53
CA LEU A 272 -2.80 -16.70 -12.91
C LEU A 272 -2.13 -18.03 -13.26
N GLU A 273 -2.52 -19.12 -12.61
CA GLU A 273 -2.09 -20.47 -12.99
C GLU A 273 -2.54 -20.83 -14.41
N ALA A 274 -3.75 -20.40 -14.81
CA ALA A 274 -4.25 -20.60 -16.17
C ALA A 274 -3.41 -19.91 -17.27
N VAL A 275 -2.61 -18.89 -16.94
CA VAL A 275 -1.68 -18.22 -17.87
C VAL A 275 -0.21 -18.61 -17.64
N GLY A 276 0.05 -19.62 -16.82
CA GLY A 276 1.36 -20.25 -16.67
C GLY A 276 2.18 -19.82 -15.45
N PHE A 277 1.56 -19.16 -14.48
CA PHE A 277 2.19 -18.96 -13.17
C PHE A 277 2.04 -20.19 -12.28
N GLU A 278 2.93 -20.33 -11.30
CA GLU A 278 2.87 -21.34 -10.24
C GLU A 278 2.96 -20.64 -8.89
N SER A 279 2.14 -21.09 -7.94
CA SER A 279 2.17 -20.55 -6.57
C SER A 279 3.44 -20.98 -5.83
N VAL A 280 4.22 -19.99 -5.37
CA VAL A 280 5.44 -20.22 -4.58
C VAL A 280 5.13 -20.07 -3.09
N THR A 281 4.61 -18.90 -2.70
CA THR A 281 4.32 -18.58 -1.30
C THR A 281 3.03 -17.77 -1.22
N CYS A 282 2.15 -18.09 -0.27
CA CYS A 282 0.98 -17.31 0.07
C CYS A 282 1.07 -16.88 1.54
N ARG A 283 0.77 -15.62 1.83
CA ARG A 283 0.69 -15.07 3.19
C ARG A 283 -0.65 -14.40 3.38
N VAL A 284 -1.31 -14.68 4.51
CA VAL A 284 -2.56 -14.04 4.90
C VAL A 284 -2.34 -13.32 6.22
N MET A 285 -2.69 -12.04 6.25
CA MET A 285 -2.53 -11.16 7.41
C MET A 285 -3.73 -10.21 7.46
N ASP A 286 -4.41 -10.17 8.61
CA ASP A 286 -5.54 -9.27 8.87
C ASP A 286 -6.60 -9.21 7.76
N GLY A 287 -6.95 -10.39 7.21
CA GLY A 287 -7.96 -10.51 6.14
C GLY A 287 -7.46 -10.25 4.72
N TRP A 288 -6.18 -9.89 4.55
CA TRP A 288 -5.54 -9.67 3.25
C TRP A 288 -4.57 -10.78 2.90
N ALA A 289 -4.62 -11.23 1.66
CA ALA A 289 -3.67 -12.16 1.07
C ALA A 289 -2.58 -11.41 0.27
N SER A 290 -1.38 -11.96 0.30
CA SER A 290 -0.28 -11.61 -0.59
C SER A 290 0.31 -12.89 -1.18
N LEU A 291 0.68 -12.84 -2.46
CA LEU A 291 1.12 -13.99 -3.24
C LEU A 291 2.49 -13.73 -3.83
N LEU A 292 3.36 -14.75 -3.76
CA LEU A 292 4.55 -14.85 -4.57
C LEU A 292 4.33 -15.98 -5.56
N LEU A 293 4.44 -15.66 -6.84
CA LEU A 293 4.20 -16.58 -7.95
C LEU A 293 5.44 -16.62 -8.83
N GLY A 294 5.73 -17.76 -9.45
CA GLY A 294 6.79 -17.92 -10.44
C GLY A 294 6.21 -18.16 -11.83
N LEU A 295 6.78 -17.55 -12.86
CA LEU A 295 6.40 -17.89 -14.24
C LEU A 295 7.28 -19.05 -14.72
N SER A 296 6.67 -20.18 -15.11
CA SER A 296 7.44 -21.34 -15.55
C SER A 296 8.35 -20.97 -16.73
N ALA A 297 9.63 -21.36 -16.66
CA ALA A 297 10.54 -21.26 -17.80
C ALA A 297 10.09 -22.29 -18.84
N ARG A 298 9.19 -21.91 -19.77
CA ARG A 298 8.76 -22.82 -20.84
C ARG A 298 9.99 -23.30 -21.60
N SER A 299 10.11 -24.62 -21.72
CA SER A 299 11.16 -25.35 -22.44
C SER A 299 11.14 -25.10 -23.94
#